data_AF-A0A662H692-F1
#
_entry.id   AF-A0A662H692-F1
#
_cell.length_a   1.000
_cell.length_b   1.000
_cell.length_c   1.000
_cell.angle_alpha   90.00
_cell.angle_beta   90.00
_cell.angle_gamma   90.00
#
_symmetry.space_group_name_H-M   'P 1'
#
loop_
_entity.id
_entity.type
_entity.pdbx_description
1 polymer ?
#
loop_
_entity_poly.entity_id
_entity_poly.type
_entity_poly.pdbx_seq_one_letter_code
_entity_poly.pdbx_strand_id
1 'polypeptide(L)'
;MEDLKEIVLKAASEMSKKLVELDYILQTSEEAKAFLTYFLIKKLGEKRLYMLYLNRVPSLGLKEDRKKYPDIVLFGKDNAVFIKVKLLPRGLKARHARERIWGRKRRSGEERVYGIPDHARKFKKISQLIPKKTLVYFVIFDEKNYLNKENLVELEKKVKDVDPNFRILHYNLRRLRELKQRGLLTSL
;
A
#
# COMPACT_ATOMS: atom_id res chain seq x y z
N MET A 1 0.18 -19.15 1.25
CA MET A 1 -0.29 -17.74 1.28
C MET A 1 0.47 -16.96 2.35
N GLU A 2 0.79 -17.59 3.48
CA GLU A 2 1.63 -17.01 4.54
C GLU A 2 2.99 -16.51 4.05
N ASP A 3 3.68 -17.24 3.17
CA ASP A 3 4.98 -16.80 2.63
C ASP A 3 4.92 -15.42 1.93
N LEU A 4 4.00 -15.24 0.96
CA LEU A 4 3.85 -13.95 0.28
C LEU A 4 3.40 -12.82 1.22
N LYS A 5 2.52 -13.15 2.18
CA LYS A 5 2.08 -12.21 3.21
C LYS A 5 3.26 -11.72 4.04
N GLU A 6 4.10 -12.64 4.51
CA GLU A 6 5.28 -12.38 5.31
C GLU A 6 6.33 -11.59 4.53
N ILE A 7 6.55 -11.91 3.25
CA ILE A 7 7.43 -11.16 2.35
C ILE A 7 7.02 -9.69 2.27
N VAL A 8 5.72 -9.40 2.07
CA VAL A 8 5.23 -8.02 1.98
C VAL A 8 5.39 -7.29 3.32
N LEU A 9 5.04 -7.94 4.43
CA LEU A 9 5.18 -7.35 5.76
C LEU A 9 6.64 -7.03 6.10
N LYS A 10 7.55 -7.99 5.87
CA LYS A 10 8.99 -7.81 6.11
C LYS A 10 9.58 -6.74 5.19
N ALA A 11 9.26 -6.74 3.90
CA ALA A 11 9.75 -5.75 2.94
C ALA A 11 9.30 -4.33 3.31
N ALA A 12 8.01 -4.13 3.62
CA ALA A 12 7.50 -2.82 3.98
C ALA A 12 8.02 -2.33 5.35
N SER A 13 8.16 -3.23 6.33
CA SER A 13 8.75 -2.91 7.64
C SER A 13 10.23 -2.52 7.50
N GLU A 14 11.04 -3.31 6.81
CA GLU A 14 12.46 -3.00 6.59
C GLU A 14 12.68 -1.74 5.77
N MET A 15 11.86 -1.51 4.74
CA MET A 15 11.84 -0.23 4.03
C MET A 15 11.61 0.92 5.00
N SER A 16 10.57 0.84 5.83
CA SER A 16 10.23 1.92 6.77
C SER A 16 11.35 2.18 7.79
N LYS A 17 11.97 1.12 8.32
CA LYS A 17 13.13 1.21 9.21
C LYS A 17 14.31 1.86 8.50
N LYS A 18 14.63 1.43 7.28
CA LYS A 18 15.78 1.95 6.54
C LYS A 18 15.62 3.43 6.20
N LEU A 19 14.42 3.86 5.81
CA LEU A 19 14.12 5.27 5.56
C LEU A 19 14.28 6.12 6.84
N VAL A 20 13.87 5.58 8.00
CA VAL A 20 14.02 6.24 9.30
C VAL A 20 15.49 6.27 9.74
N GLU A 21 16.24 5.18 9.55
CA GLU A 21 17.69 5.12 9.83
C GLU A 21 18.47 6.19 9.05
N LEU A 22 18.16 6.33 7.76
CA LEU A 22 18.83 7.27 6.85
C LEU A 22 18.26 8.70 6.92
N ASP A 23 17.26 8.94 7.79
CA ASP A 23 16.52 10.21 7.86
C ASP A 23 15.98 10.68 6.50
N TYR A 24 15.71 9.74 5.59
CA TYR A 24 15.23 10.00 4.23
C TYR A 24 13.73 10.30 4.24
N ILE A 25 13.32 11.41 3.60
CA ILE A 25 11.92 11.84 3.46
C ILE A 25 11.41 11.54 2.06
N LEU A 26 10.40 10.67 1.95
CA LEU A 26 9.74 10.35 0.67
C LEU A 26 9.01 11.58 0.11
N GLN A 27 9.26 11.90 -1.16
CA GLN A 27 8.63 13.03 -1.85
C GLN A 27 7.47 12.59 -2.74
N THR A 28 7.62 11.45 -3.43
CA THR A 28 6.67 11.01 -4.45
C THR A 28 6.16 9.58 -4.24
N SER A 29 4.94 9.30 -4.74
CA SER A 29 4.41 7.94 -4.72
C SER A 29 5.24 6.96 -5.57
N GLU A 30 5.90 7.45 -6.63
CA GLU A 30 6.76 6.62 -7.47
C GLU A 30 8.06 6.23 -6.74
N GLU A 31 8.66 7.13 -5.96
CA GLU A 31 9.75 6.78 -5.03
C GLU A 31 9.31 5.69 -4.05
N ALA A 32 8.15 5.87 -3.40
CA ALA A 32 7.64 4.89 -2.45
C ALA A 32 7.43 3.51 -3.09
N LYS A 33 6.94 3.45 -4.34
CA LYS A 33 6.83 2.20 -5.11
C LYS A 33 8.20 1.61 -5.43
N ALA A 34 9.13 2.42 -5.93
CA ALA A 34 10.47 1.97 -6.32
C ALA A 34 11.23 1.38 -5.12
N PHE A 35 11.21 2.07 -3.98
CA PHE A 35 11.80 1.55 -2.74
C PHE A 35 11.10 0.27 -2.29
N LEU A 36 9.77 0.22 -2.25
CA LEU A 36 9.08 -1.00 -1.82
C LEU A 36 9.41 -2.18 -2.75
N THR A 37 9.44 -1.95 -4.06
CA THR A 37 9.86 -2.94 -5.05
C THR A 37 11.28 -3.44 -4.78
N TYR A 38 12.23 -2.56 -4.46
CA TYR A 38 13.59 -2.96 -4.10
C TYR A 38 13.63 -3.90 -2.89
N PHE A 39 12.91 -3.58 -1.81
CA PHE A 39 12.86 -4.44 -0.62
C PHE A 39 12.13 -5.76 -0.89
N LEU A 40 11.09 -5.75 -1.73
CA LEU A 40 10.43 -6.98 -2.18
C LEU A 40 11.37 -7.89 -2.98
N ILE A 41 12.15 -7.31 -3.91
CA ILE A 41 13.18 -8.02 -4.70
C ILE A 41 14.19 -8.69 -3.76
N LYS A 42 14.69 -7.95 -2.76
CA LYS A 42 15.60 -8.50 -1.74
C LYS A 42 14.99 -9.66 -0.95
N LYS A 43 13.71 -9.58 -0.60
CA LYS A 43 13.01 -10.65 0.15
C LYS A 43 12.70 -11.88 -0.69
N LEU A 44 12.37 -11.69 -1.97
CA LEU A 44 12.12 -12.77 -2.90
C LEU A 44 13.41 -13.53 -3.22
N GLY A 45 14.50 -12.79 -3.45
CA GLY A 45 15.75 -13.33 -3.99
C GLY A 45 15.64 -13.58 -5.49
N GLU A 46 16.80 -13.69 -6.16
CA GLU A 46 16.91 -13.73 -7.63
C GLU A 46 16.03 -14.80 -8.28
N LYS A 47 16.02 -16.01 -7.70
CA LYS A 47 15.27 -17.16 -8.23
C LYS A 47 13.76 -16.93 -8.28
N ARG A 48 13.20 -15.98 -7.51
CA ARG A 48 11.76 -15.73 -7.40
C ARG A 48 11.33 -14.38 -7.98
N LEU A 49 12.21 -13.68 -8.68
CA LEU A 49 11.88 -12.35 -9.27
C LEU A 49 10.77 -12.42 -10.31
N TYR A 50 10.63 -13.53 -11.02
CA TYR A 50 9.56 -13.77 -12.00
C TYR A 50 8.14 -13.68 -11.39
N MET A 51 8.03 -13.71 -10.06
CA MET A 51 6.77 -13.57 -9.34
C MET A 51 6.29 -12.12 -9.26
N LEU A 52 7.17 -11.14 -9.48
CA LEU A 52 6.90 -9.72 -9.27
C LEU A 52 6.53 -9.02 -10.58
N TYR A 53 5.38 -8.34 -10.57
CA TYR A 53 4.87 -7.56 -11.70
C TYR A 53 4.51 -6.14 -11.25
N LEU A 54 4.82 -5.16 -12.10
CA LEU A 54 4.56 -3.74 -11.83
C LEU A 54 3.37 -3.24 -12.65
N ASN A 55 2.42 -2.57 -11.99
CA ASN A 55 1.25 -1.91 -12.59
C ASN A 55 0.42 -2.79 -13.54
N ARG A 56 0.53 -4.11 -13.47
CA ARG A 56 -0.12 -5.04 -14.38
C ARG A 56 -0.50 -6.34 -13.69
N VAL A 57 -1.68 -6.83 -14.05
CA VAL A 57 -2.13 -8.19 -13.76
C VAL A 57 -2.02 -9.00 -15.06
N PRO A 58 -1.02 -9.87 -15.22
CA PRO A 58 -0.75 -10.57 -16.48
C PRO A 58 -1.94 -11.38 -16.99
N SER A 59 -2.69 -12.01 -16.08
CA SER A 59 -3.80 -12.91 -16.41
C SER A 59 -5.04 -12.21 -16.98
N LEU A 60 -5.12 -10.87 -16.94
CA LEU A 60 -6.36 -10.16 -17.31
C LEU A 60 -6.27 -9.34 -18.61
N GLY A 61 -5.09 -9.15 -19.20
CA GLY A 61 -4.96 -8.49 -20.50
C GLY A 61 -5.61 -7.09 -20.62
N LEU A 62 -5.78 -6.36 -19.51
CA LEU A 62 -6.62 -5.16 -19.46
C LEU A 62 -5.90 -3.91 -20.05
N LYS A 63 -6.66 -3.06 -20.76
CA LYS A 63 -6.19 -1.76 -21.30
C LYS A 63 -5.79 -0.78 -20.17
N GLU A 64 -4.72 -0.02 -20.40
CA GLU A 64 -3.86 0.66 -19.42
C GLU A 64 -4.45 1.86 -18.62
N ASP A 65 -5.62 1.76 -17.97
CA ASP A 65 -5.93 2.76 -16.92
C ASP A 65 -5.15 2.44 -15.62
N ARG A 66 -3.83 2.71 -15.63
CA ARG A 66 -2.86 2.39 -14.56
C ARG A 66 -3.31 2.87 -13.18
N LYS A 67 -4.09 3.96 -13.11
CA LYS A 67 -4.57 4.53 -11.83
C LYS A 67 -5.52 3.60 -11.09
N LYS A 68 -6.19 2.67 -11.79
CA LYS A 68 -7.19 1.75 -11.24
C LYS A 68 -6.65 0.37 -10.87
N TYR A 69 -5.37 0.09 -11.11
CA TYR A 69 -4.74 -1.21 -10.85
C TYR A 69 -3.87 -1.22 -9.58
N PRO A 70 -3.54 -2.42 -9.07
CA PRO A 70 -2.46 -2.59 -8.11
C PRO A 70 -1.16 -2.01 -8.67
N ASP A 71 -0.37 -1.35 -7.82
CA ASP A 71 0.91 -0.80 -8.24
C ASP A 71 1.96 -1.92 -8.37
N ILE A 72 1.89 -2.93 -7.49
CA ILE A 72 2.75 -4.11 -7.50
C ILE A 72 1.86 -5.35 -7.33
N VAL A 73 2.18 -6.41 -8.05
CA VAL A 73 1.51 -7.71 -7.94
C VAL A 73 2.56 -8.81 -7.73
N LEU A 74 2.33 -9.67 -6.75
CA LEU A 74 3.13 -10.89 -6.53
C LEU A 74 2.28 -12.12 -6.90
N PHE A 75 2.75 -12.95 -7.83
CA PHE A 75 2.09 -14.20 -8.20
C PHE A 75 2.85 -15.40 -7.66
N GLY A 76 2.22 -16.14 -6.75
CA GLY A 76 2.63 -17.49 -6.39
C GLY A 76 1.94 -18.56 -7.23
N LYS A 77 2.21 -19.82 -6.89
CA LYS A 77 1.61 -20.98 -7.56
C LYS A 77 0.07 -20.95 -7.48
N ASP A 78 -0.47 -20.78 -6.28
CA ASP A 78 -1.93 -20.86 -6.02
C ASP A 78 -2.52 -19.56 -5.45
N ASN A 79 -1.69 -18.53 -5.29
CA ASN A 79 -2.08 -17.28 -4.65
C ASN A 79 -1.53 -16.06 -5.38
N ALA A 80 -2.12 -14.92 -5.10
CA ALA A 80 -1.66 -13.62 -5.57
C ALA A 80 -1.72 -12.60 -4.43
N VAL A 81 -0.82 -11.63 -4.45
CA VAL A 81 -0.87 -10.47 -3.56
C VAL A 81 -0.88 -9.20 -4.39
N PHE A 82 -1.90 -8.37 -4.18
CA PHE A 82 -2.02 -7.05 -4.80
C PHE A 82 -1.60 -5.99 -3.81
N ILE A 83 -0.75 -5.07 -4.25
CA ILE A 83 -0.23 -3.99 -3.41
C ILE A 83 -0.57 -2.66 -4.07
N LYS A 84 -1.30 -1.80 -3.36
CA LYS A 84 -1.45 -0.39 -3.69
C LYS A 84 -0.61 0.44 -2.74
N VAL A 85 0.31 1.23 -3.28
CA VAL A 85 1.17 2.13 -2.52
C VAL A 85 0.56 3.52 -2.51
N LYS A 86 0.46 4.13 -1.32
CA LYS A 86 -0.01 5.50 -1.13
C LYS A 86 0.99 6.27 -0.28
N LEU A 87 1.49 7.40 -0.81
CA LEU A 87 2.27 8.36 -0.05
C LEU A 87 1.41 9.58 0.34
N LEU A 88 1.52 9.99 1.59
CA LEU A 88 1.04 11.27 2.13
C LEU A 88 2.25 12.15 2.45
N PRO A 89 2.76 12.95 1.48
CA PRO A 89 4.01 13.70 1.64
C PRO A 89 3.84 14.90 2.58
N ARG A 90 4.93 15.33 3.24
CA ARG A 90 4.95 16.40 4.28
C ARG A 90 4.35 17.75 3.83
N GLY A 91 4.46 18.07 2.53
CA GLY A 91 3.97 19.33 1.95
C GLY A 91 2.47 19.34 1.61
N LEU A 92 1.74 18.22 1.79
CA LEU A 92 0.37 18.11 1.33
C LEU A 92 -0.60 18.96 2.20
N LYS A 93 -1.55 19.66 1.59
CA LYS A 93 -2.65 20.29 2.35
C LYS A 93 -3.52 19.19 2.98
N ALA A 94 -4.00 19.41 4.21
CA ALA A 94 -4.80 18.40 4.94
C ALA A 94 -6.05 17.92 4.15
N ARG A 95 -6.69 18.82 3.39
CA ARG A 95 -7.77 18.45 2.45
C ARG A 95 -7.31 17.43 1.40
N HIS A 96 -6.17 17.66 0.76
CA HIS A 96 -5.66 16.77 -0.28
C HIS A 96 -5.21 15.42 0.31
N ALA A 97 -4.68 15.40 1.53
CA ALA A 97 -4.39 14.15 2.24
C ALA A 97 -5.67 13.34 2.46
N ARG A 98 -6.73 13.99 2.95
CA ARG A 98 -8.06 13.35 3.09
C ARG A 98 -8.59 12.84 1.76
N GLU A 99 -8.46 13.60 0.68
CA GLU A 99 -8.90 13.17 -0.66
C GLU A 99 -8.08 11.97 -1.18
N ARG A 100 -6.78 11.85 -0.85
CA ARG A 100 -5.95 10.68 -1.23
C ARG A 100 -6.37 9.40 -0.50
N ILE A 101 -6.78 9.54 0.77
CA ILE A 101 -7.19 8.41 1.62
C ILE A 101 -8.64 8.01 1.31
N TRP A 102 -9.54 8.97 1.40
CA TRP A 102 -11.00 8.73 1.35
C TRP A 102 -11.61 8.93 -0.03
N GLY A 103 -10.87 9.53 -0.97
CA GLY A 103 -11.35 9.89 -2.29
C GLY A 103 -11.94 11.29 -2.35
N ARG A 104 -12.01 11.83 -3.58
CA ARG A 104 -12.64 13.12 -3.87
C ARG A 104 -14.13 12.93 -4.08
N LYS A 105 -14.95 13.79 -3.46
CA LYS A 105 -16.39 13.86 -3.75
C LYS A 105 -16.61 14.26 -5.22
N ARG A 106 -17.46 13.53 -5.94
CA ARG A 106 -17.90 13.97 -7.27
C ARG A 106 -18.81 15.19 -7.15
N ARG A 107 -18.90 16.00 -8.20
CA ARG A 107 -19.79 17.17 -8.25
C ARG A 107 -21.28 16.79 -8.19
N SER A 108 -21.62 15.58 -8.66
CA SER A 108 -23.00 15.13 -8.87
C SER A 108 -23.41 13.90 -8.04
N GLY A 109 -22.75 13.63 -6.91
CA GLY A 109 -23.16 12.51 -6.05
C GLY A 109 -22.35 12.38 -4.76
N GLU A 110 -22.85 11.54 -3.86
CA GLU A 110 -22.22 11.25 -2.57
C GLU A 110 -20.95 10.39 -2.70
N GLU A 111 -20.79 9.68 -3.83
CA GLU A 111 -19.73 8.71 -4.01
C GLU A 111 -18.34 9.37 -4.15
N ARG A 112 -17.39 8.90 -3.33
CA ARG A 112 -15.99 9.32 -3.37
C ARG A 112 -15.19 8.40 -4.28
N VAL A 113 -14.33 8.98 -5.12
CA VAL A 113 -13.51 8.22 -6.08
C VAL A 113 -12.02 8.39 -5.84
N TYR A 114 -11.23 7.40 -6.29
CA TYR A 114 -9.76 7.36 -6.22
C TYR A 114 -9.16 7.28 -4.81
N GLY A 115 -10.01 7.09 -3.80
CA GLY A 115 -9.62 6.76 -2.43
C GLY A 115 -9.33 5.27 -2.25
N ILE A 116 -8.83 4.92 -1.08
CA ILE A 116 -8.57 3.55 -0.67
C ILE A 116 -9.85 2.68 -0.69
N PRO A 117 -11.02 3.15 -0.19
CA PRO A 117 -12.26 2.35 -0.28
C PRO A 117 -12.72 2.06 -1.72
N ASP A 118 -12.58 3.03 -2.62
CA ASP A 118 -12.88 2.84 -4.05
C ASP A 118 -11.91 1.82 -4.69
N HIS A 119 -10.62 1.91 -4.37
CA HIS A 119 -9.64 0.90 -4.81
C HIS A 119 -9.95 -0.49 -4.25
N ALA A 120 -10.36 -0.62 -2.99
CA ALA A 120 -10.76 -1.90 -2.40
C ALA A 120 -11.89 -2.56 -3.20
N ARG A 121 -12.99 -1.83 -3.47
CA ARG A 121 -14.11 -2.37 -4.26
C ARG A 121 -13.67 -2.81 -5.66
N LYS A 122 -12.79 -2.04 -6.31
CA LYS A 122 -12.24 -2.39 -7.63
C LYS A 122 -11.35 -3.62 -7.55
N PHE A 123 -10.47 -3.69 -6.57
CA PHE A 123 -9.55 -4.81 -6.43
C PHE A 123 -10.27 -6.10 -6.09
N LYS A 124 -11.38 -6.05 -5.34
CA LYS A 124 -12.27 -7.20 -5.13
C LYS A 124 -12.79 -7.77 -6.45
N LYS A 125 -13.27 -6.90 -7.35
CA LYS A 125 -13.71 -7.32 -8.69
C LYS A 125 -12.56 -7.93 -9.48
N ILE A 126 -11.38 -7.30 -9.47
CA ILE A 126 -10.20 -7.80 -10.18
C ILE A 126 -9.76 -9.16 -9.62
N SER A 127 -9.76 -9.35 -8.28
CA SER A 127 -9.35 -10.61 -7.66
C SER A 127 -10.30 -11.76 -7.97
N GLN A 128 -11.59 -11.49 -8.18
CA GLN A 128 -12.57 -12.50 -8.58
C GLN A 128 -12.35 -13.02 -10.01
N LEU A 129 -11.67 -12.25 -10.86
CA LEU A 129 -11.31 -12.66 -12.22
C LEU A 129 -10.05 -13.51 -12.29
N ILE A 130 -9.37 -13.73 -11.16
CA ILE A 130 -8.12 -14.49 -11.11
C ILE A 130 -8.40 -15.83 -10.45
N PRO A 131 -8.01 -16.96 -11.08
CA PRO A 131 -8.19 -18.30 -10.51
C PRO A 131 -7.14 -18.61 -9.41
N LYS A 132 -6.84 -17.63 -8.54
CA LYS A 132 -5.88 -17.74 -7.43
C LYS A 132 -6.44 -17.04 -6.21
N LYS A 133 -6.14 -17.57 -5.03
CA LYS A 133 -6.53 -16.90 -3.78
C LYS A 133 -5.75 -15.59 -3.64
N THR A 134 -6.46 -14.47 -3.62
CA THR A 134 -5.85 -13.14 -3.69
C THR A 134 -5.95 -12.39 -2.37
N LEU A 135 -4.82 -11.88 -1.89
CA LEU A 135 -4.74 -10.97 -0.75
C LEU A 135 -4.47 -9.54 -1.26
N VAL A 136 -5.01 -8.52 -0.60
CA VAL A 136 -4.79 -7.12 -0.98
C VAL A 136 -4.18 -6.33 0.17
N TYR A 137 -3.12 -5.59 -0.14
CA TYR A 137 -2.48 -4.64 0.76
C TYR A 137 -2.61 -3.20 0.24
N PHE A 138 -3.06 -2.32 1.11
CA PHE A 138 -2.91 -0.88 0.97
C PHE A 138 -1.76 -0.42 1.86
N VAL A 139 -0.60 -0.14 1.27
CA VAL A 139 0.59 0.31 1.99
C VAL A 139 0.62 1.83 1.97
N ILE A 140 0.48 2.44 3.14
CA ILE A 140 0.40 3.88 3.33
C ILE A 140 1.65 4.37 4.05
N PHE A 141 2.44 5.21 3.38
CA PHE A 141 3.54 5.94 4.00
C PHE A 141 3.08 7.37 4.30
N ASP A 142 3.16 7.77 5.57
CA ASP A 142 2.70 9.08 6.06
C ASP A 142 3.87 9.90 6.62
N GLU A 143 4.20 11.00 5.94
CA GLU A 143 5.32 11.88 6.26
C GLU A 143 4.95 13.06 7.17
N LYS A 144 3.70 13.14 7.65
CA LYS A 144 3.27 14.27 8.52
C LYS A 144 2.36 13.89 9.69
N ASN A 145 1.90 12.64 9.77
CA ASN A 145 0.81 12.21 10.64
C ASN A 145 -0.56 12.78 10.19
N TYR A 146 -0.86 12.66 8.89
CA TYR A 146 -2.19 12.97 8.35
C TYR A 146 -3.26 11.95 8.75
N LEU A 147 -2.88 10.69 8.95
CA LEU A 147 -3.78 9.62 9.33
C LEU A 147 -3.58 9.24 10.81
N ASN A 148 -4.43 9.78 11.69
CA ASN A 148 -4.43 9.43 13.11
C ASN A 148 -4.99 8.01 13.35
N LYS A 149 -4.89 7.53 14.60
CA LYS A 149 -5.31 6.18 14.99
C LYS A 149 -6.79 5.91 14.71
N GLU A 150 -7.68 6.85 15.06
CA GLU A 150 -9.13 6.71 14.87
C GLU A 150 -9.50 6.59 13.38
N ASN A 151 -8.98 7.48 12.54
CA ASN A 151 -9.21 7.44 11.10
C ASN A 151 -8.61 6.18 10.46
N LEU A 152 -7.48 5.67 10.97
CA LEU A 152 -6.90 4.41 10.50
C LEU A 152 -7.84 3.24 10.82
N VAL A 153 -8.36 3.15 12.05
CA VAL A 153 -9.31 2.09 12.45
C VAL A 153 -10.58 2.15 11.61
N GLU A 154 -11.12 3.35 11.37
CA GLU A 154 -12.28 3.53 10.49
C GLU A 154 -11.98 3.06 9.06
N LEU A 155 -10.80 3.42 8.53
CA LEU A 155 -10.39 3.05 7.19
C LEU A 155 -10.20 1.53 7.05
N GLU A 156 -9.58 0.90 8.04
CA GLU A 156 -9.42 -0.55 8.10
C GLU A 156 -10.77 -1.27 8.14
N LYS A 157 -11.72 -0.77 8.95
CA LYS A 157 -13.08 -1.31 9.00
C LYS A 157 -13.73 -1.26 7.62
N LYS A 158 -13.75 -0.09 6.96
CA LYS A 158 -14.35 0.05 5.62
C LYS A 158 -13.70 -0.84 4.57
N VAL A 159 -12.40 -1.07 4.65
CA VAL A 159 -11.70 -1.96 3.72
C VAL A 159 -12.03 -3.43 4.01
N LYS A 160 -12.13 -3.83 5.28
CA LYS A 160 -12.53 -5.18 5.69
C LYS A 160 -13.99 -5.50 5.39
N ASP A 161 -14.88 -4.50 5.46
CA ASP A 161 -16.28 -4.63 5.05
C ASP A 161 -16.42 -4.96 3.56
N VAL A 162 -15.45 -4.55 2.74
CA VAL A 162 -15.37 -4.94 1.32
C VAL A 162 -14.90 -6.39 1.21
N ASP A 163 -13.78 -6.73 1.85
CA ASP A 163 -13.27 -8.10 1.91
C ASP A 163 -12.42 -8.32 3.19
N PRO A 164 -12.72 -9.35 3.99
CA PRO A 164 -12.03 -9.59 5.26
C PRO A 164 -10.56 -9.98 5.08
N ASN A 165 -10.09 -10.27 3.86
CA ASN A 165 -8.69 -10.55 3.55
C ASN A 165 -7.88 -9.29 3.19
N PHE A 166 -8.53 -8.13 3.07
CA PHE A 166 -7.83 -6.91 2.73
C PHE A 166 -7.16 -6.30 3.97
N ARG A 167 -5.98 -5.72 3.78
CA ARG A 167 -5.13 -5.23 4.86
C ARG A 167 -4.63 -3.82 4.54
N ILE A 168 -4.49 -3.01 5.59
CA ILE A 168 -3.82 -1.72 5.52
C ILE A 168 -2.51 -1.83 6.30
N LEU A 169 -1.41 -1.41 5.69
CA LEU A 169 -0.12 -1.27 6.37
C LEU A 169 0.20 0.21 6.41
N HIS A 170 0.07 0.82 7.59
CA HIS A 170 0.29 2.24 7.77
C HIS A 170 1.61 2.51 8.51
N TYR A 171 2.52 3.20 7.84
CA TYR A 171 3.82 3.61 8.37
C TYR A 171 3.86 5.13 8.51
N ASN A 172 3.70 5.61 9.74
CA ASN A 172 3.85 7.02 10.06
C ASN A 172 5.34 7.36 10.24
N LEU A 173 6.01 7.64 9.12
CA LEU A 173 7.45 7.87 9.05
C LEU A 173 7.89 9.07 9.89
N ARG A 174 7.05 10.12 9.99
CA ARG A 174 7.33 11.25 10.90
C ARG A 174 7.44 10.77 12.35
N ARG A 175 6.41 10.08 12.85
CA ARG A 175 6.38 9.59 14.23
C ARG A 175 7.54 8.62 14.49
N LEU A 176 7.87 7.77 13.53
CA LEU A 176 9.00 6.85 13.67
C LEU A 176 10.35 7.57 13.78
N ARG A 177 10.57 8.63 13.00
CA ARG A 177 11.77 9.49 13.16
C ARG A 177 11.79 10.21 14.51
N GLU A 178 10.65 10.73 14.97
CA GLU A 178 10.53 11.36 16.30
C GLU A 178 10.84 10.36 17.43
N LEU A 179 10.42 9.10 17.31
CA LEU A 179 10.76 8.05 18.27
C LEU A 179 12.25 7.69 18.25
N LYS A 180 12.86 7.60 17.05
CA LYS A 180 14.31 7.40 16.88
C LYS A 180 15.10 8.50 17.60
N GLN A 181 14.75 9.77 17.39
CA GLN A 181 15.42 10.91 18.01
C GLN A 181 15.33 10.89 19.55
N ARG A 182 14.28 10.28 20.10
CA ARG A 182 14.09 10.11 21.55
C ARG A 182 14.74 8.86 22.13
N GLY A 183 15.39 8.03 21.30
CA GLY A 183 15.93 6.73 21.72
C GLY A 183 14.86 5.68 22.06
N LEU A 184 13.61 5.88 21.64
CA LEU A 184 12.45 5.05 22.00
C LEU A 184 12.05 4.04 20.90
N LEU A 185 12.86 3.91 19.85
CA LEU A 185 12.57 2.99 18.75
C LEU A 185 13.04 1.57 19.11
N THR A 186 12.40 0.92 20.07
CA THR A 186 12.63 -0.50 20.37
C THR A 186 11.95 -1.36 19.30
N SER A 187 12.75 -1.85 18.35
CA SER A 187 12.43 -2.87 17.32
C SER A 187 10.99 -2.88 16.78
N LEU A 188 10.76 -2.13 15.69
CA LEU A 188 9.58 -2.24 14.81
C LEU A 188 9.44 -3.63 14.15
#